data_AF-A0A533QUA6-F1
#
_entry.id   AF-A0A533QUA6-F1
#
_cell.length_a   1.000
_cell.length_b   1.000
_cell.length_c   1.000
_cell.angle_alpha   90.00
_cell.angle_beta   90.00
_cell.angle_gamma   90.00
#
_symmetry.space_group_name_H-M   'P 1'
#
loop_
_entity.id
_entity.type
_entity.pdbx_description
1 polymer ?
#
loop_
_entity_poly.entity_id
_entity_poly.type
_entity_poly.pdbx_seq_one_letter_code
_entity_poly.pdbx_strand_id
1 'polypeptide(L)'
;MSRVVNAWIQLNRDARRVCKEAVTRLSARTSHDPFIGIHTAFLHKATETLSAVNVLYAHQLEEPAQALIRILFELRINFDCLLTMARRDSQYAFRRVADSMMVEKIKQARASQFGGIPPERQEELENLEKEIAQRYSPEEFTKLRKHGFTGIPIEQRAAMTGHEVAYSIVYRNFSRNVHSTDYLESYIKTGMHTSEDHEAYRESRDVAAHYTAHFSAVGMAEFANHVFSLGLDEELDALGKRQRKIKALDA
;
A
#
# COMPACT_ATOMS: atom_id res chain seq x y z
N MET A 1 -18.07 6.21 -18.24
CA MET A 1 -17.31 5.20 -17.48
C MET A 1 -17.88 3.84 -17.79
N SER A 2 -17.04 2.86 -18.16
CA SER A 2 -17.51 1.58 -18.69
C SER A 2 -18.22 0.71 -17.65
N ARG A 3 -18.96 -0.30 -18.12
CA ARG A 3 -19.62 -1.28 -17.26
C ARG A 3 -18.61 -2.05 -16.40
N VAL A 4 -17.44 -2.38 -16.95
CA VAL A 4 -16.39 -3.15 -16.26
C VAL A 4 -15.77 -2.31 -15.15
N VAL A 5 -15.42 -1.05 -15.42
CA VAL A 5 -14.89 -0.11 -14.42
C VAL A 5 -15.89 0.10 -13.28
N ASN A 6 -17.17 0.31 -13.58
CA ASN A 6 -18.20 0.46 -12.55
C ASN A 6 -18.33 -0.78 -11.66
N ALA A 7 -18.20 -1.98 -12.22
CA ALA A 7 -18.23 -3.22 -11.45
C ALA A 7 -17.03 -3.30 -10.47
N TRP A 8 -15.84 -2.90 -10.92
CA TRP A 8 -14.65 -2.80 -10.08
C TRP A 8 -14.78 -1.77 -8.96
N ILE A 9 -15.31 -0.58 -9.24
CA ILE A 9 -15.59 0.45 -8.24
C ILE A 9 -16.50 -0.11 -7.14
N GLN A 10 -17.59 -0.77 -7.54
CA GLN A 10 -18.51 -1.35 -6.56
C GLN A 10 -17.84 -2.46 -5.74
N LEU A 11 -17.05 -3.32 -6.37
CA LEU A 11 -16.30 -4.36 -5.67
C LEU A 11 -15.33 -3.75 -4.63
N ASN A 12 -14.65 -2.65 -4.95
CA ASN A 12 -13.73 -1.98 -4.03
C ASN A 12 -14.42 -1.25 -2.88
N ARG A 13 -15.65 -0.75 -3.09
CA ARG A 13 -16.48 -0.23 -1.99
C ARG A 13 -16.87 -1.33 -1.00
N ASP A 14 -17.24 -2.49 -1.52
CA ASP A 14 -17.62 -3.64 -0.69
C ASP A 14 -16.39 -4.23 0.02
N ALA A 15 -15.25 -4.32 -0.68
CA ALA A 15 -13.97 -4.72 -0.09
C ALA A 15 -13.57 -3.81 1.07
N ARG A 16 -13.74 -2.49 0.94
CA ARG A 16 -13.45 -1.53 2.01
C ARG A 16 -14.25 -1.82 3.28
N ARG A 17 -15.52 -2.26 3.17
CA ARG A 17 -16.32 -2.66 4.33
C ARG A 17 -15.70 -3.86 5.05
N VAL A 18 -15.31 -4.89 4.30
CA VAL A 18 -14.69 -6.11 4.85
C VAL A 18 -13.32 -5.80 5.47
N CYS A 19 -12.49 -5.00 4.80
CA CYS A 19 -11.19 -4.57 5.35
C CYS A 19 -11.36 -3.76 6.64
N LYS A 20 -12.34 -2.86 6.70
CA LYS A 20 -12.64 -2.10 7.93
C LYS A 20 -13.05 -3.01 9.08
N GLU A 21 -13.91 -3.99 8.81
CA GLU A 21 -14.31 -4.99 9.81
C GLU A 21 -13.11 -5.80 10.30
N ALA A 22 -12.22 -6.21 9.39
CA ALA A 22 -10.98 -6.91 9.74
C ALA A 22 -10.08 -6.04 10.65
N VAL A 23 -9.94 -4.74 10.36
CA VAL A 23 -9.22 -3.80 11.24
C VAL A 23 -9.87 -3.73 12.61
N THR A 24 -11.20 -3.60 12.69
CA THR A 24 -11.93 -3.52 13.97
C THR A 24 -11.72 -4.78 14.81
N ARG A 25 -11.88 -5.97 14.20
CA ARG A 25 -11.69 -7.25 14.90
C ARG A 25 -10.24 -7.47 15.33
N LEU A 26 -9.27 -7.08 14.49
CA LEU A 26 -7.86 -7.19 14.84
C LEU A 26 -7.47 -6.20 15.94
N SER A 27 -7.98 -4.96 15.88
CA SER A 27 -7.79 -3.93 16.90
C SER A 27 -8.36 -4.35 18.26
N ALA A 28 -9.51 -5.01 18.29
CA ALA A 28 -10.13 -5.51 19.52
C ALA A 28 -9.30 -6.62 20.20
N ARG A 29 -8.40 -7.27 19.45
CA ARG A 29 -7.49 -8.31 19.97
C ARG A 29 -6.14 -7.76 20.42
N THR A 30 -5.90 -6.45 20.28
CA THR A 30 -4.58 -5.88 20.53
C THR A 30 -4.25 -5.89 22.02
N SER A 31 -3.68 -6.99 22.51
CA SER A 31 -3.17 -7.16 23.87
C SER A 31 -1.67 -6.90 23.91
N HIS A 32 -1.23 -5.63 23.81
CA HIS A 32 0.20 -5.23 23.84
C HIS A 32 1.17 -6.00 22.90
N ASP A 33 0.67 -6.84 22.01
CA ASP A 33 1.48 -7.69 21.13
C ASP A 33 1.93 -6.87 19.91
N PRO A 34 3.25 -6.61 19.76
CA PRO A 34 3.78 -5.89 18.60
C PRO A 34 3.42 -6.56 17.27
N PHE A 35 3.21 -7.89 17.26
CA PHE A 35 2.79 -8.64 16.09
C PHE A 35 1.44 -8.15 15.58
N ILE A 36 0.43 -8.16 16.47
CA ILE A 36 -0.92 -7.70 16.16
C ILE A 36 -0.89 -6.21 15.81
N GLY A 37 -0.15 -5.40 16.58
CA GLY A 37 -0.04 -3.96 16.36
C GLY A 37 0.47 -3.60 14.95
N ILE A 38 1.53 -4.26 14.47
CA ILE A 38 2.07 -4.01 13.14
C ILE A 38 1.10 -4.45 12.04
N HIS A 39 0.47 -5.63 12.18
CA HIS A 39 -0.53 -6.09 11.20
C HIS A 39 -1.73 -5.15 11.12
N THR A 40 -2.23 -4.69 12.28
CA THR A 40 -3.28 -3.68 12.37
C THR A 40 -2.87 -2.40 11.68
N ALA A 41 -1.63 -1.92 11.88
CA ALA A 41 -1.16 -0.70 11.24
C ALA A 41 -1.11 -0.80 9.70
N PHE A 42 -0.61 -1.92 9.16
CA PHE A 42 -0.62 -2.19 7.71
C PHE A 42 -2.05 -2.22 7.17
N LEU A 43 -2.93 -3.01 7.78
CA LEU A 43 -4.30 -3.18 7.30
C LEU A 43 -5.14 -1.91 7.45
N HIS A 44 -4.95 -1.15 8.52
CA HIS A 44 -5.59 0.14 8.72
C HIS A 44 -5.18 1.13 7.63
N LYS A 45 -3.87 1.29 7.40
CA LYS A 45 -3.39 2.16 6.32
C LYS A 45 -3.91 1.71 4.95
N ALA A 46 -3.96 0.40 4.70
CA ALA A 46 -4.52 -0.14 3.46
C ALA A 46 -6.00 0.22 3.27
N THR A 47 -6.78 0.07 4.34
CA THR A 47 -8.22 0.36 4.37
C THR A 47 -8.52 1.84 4.17
N GLU A 48 -7.77 2.72 4.83
CA GLU A 48 -7.91 4.18 4.66
C GLU A 48 -7.47 4.62 3.26
N THR A 49 -6.38 4.04 2.73
CA THR A 49 -5.93 4.33 1.36
C THR A 49 -6.98 3.88 0.34
N LEU A 50 -7.56 2.68 0.49
CA LEU A 50 -8.65 2.21 -0.38
C LEU A 50 -9.90 3.10 -0.25
N SER A 51 -10.22 3.58 0.95
CA SER A 51 -11.32 4.51 1.17
C SER A 51 -11.11 5.81 0.39
N ALA A 52 -9.91 6.38 0.47
CA ALA A 52 -9.55 7.59 -0.27
C ALA A 52 -9.60 7.37 -1.80
N VAL A 53 -9.08 6.24 -2.30
CA VAL A 53 -9.20 5.86 -3.72
C VAL A 53 -10.66 5.82 -4.17
N ASN A 54 -11.54 5.19 -3.39
CA ASN A 54 -12.97 5.11 -3.71
C ASN A 54 -13.64 6.50 -3.76
N VAL A 55 -13.27 7.41 -2.86
CA VAL A 55 -13.78 8.79 -2.84
C VAL A 55 -13.29 9.57 -4.06
N LEU A 56 -12.01 9.47 -4.40
CA LEU A 56 -11.43 10.19 -5.54
C LEU A 56 -12.06 9.74 -6.86
N TYR A 57 -12.21 8.43 -7.09
CA TYR A 57 -12.89 7.92 -8.27
C TYR A 57 -14.37 8.32 -8.33
N ALA A 58 -15.06 8.39 -7.19
CA ALA A 58 -16.45 8.88 -7.16
C ALA A 58 -16.59 10.35 -7.59
N HIS A 59 -15.53 11.14 -7.48
CA HIS A 59 -15.46 12.53 -7.90
C HIS A 59 -14.70 12.74 -9.21
N GLN A 60 -14.44 11.68 -9.98
CA GLN A 60 -13.72 11.75 -11.27
C GLN A 60 -12.31 12.35 -11.13
N LEU A 61 -11.62 11.99 -10.04
CA LEU A 61 -10.24 12.39 -9.74
C LEU A 61 -9.30 11.17 -9.92
N GLU A 62 -9.24 10.61 -11.13
CA GLU A 62 -8.52 9.35 -11.38
C GLU A 62 -7.01 9.49 -11.19
N GLU A 63 -6.40 10.60 -11.62
CA GLU A 63 -4.95 10.85 -11.48
C GLU A 63 -4.50 10.84 -10.00
N PRO A 64 -5.10 11.65 -9.09
CA PRO A 64 -4.83 11.53 -7.66
C PRO A 64 -5.12 10.14 -7.09
N ALA A 65 -6.16 9.46 -7.56
CA ALA A 65 -6.50 8.11 -7.10
C ALA A 65 -5.40 7.11 -7.46
N GLN A 66 -4.83 7.18 -8.66
CA GLN A 66 -3.76 6.30 -9.12
C GLN A 66 -2.47 6.49 -8.31
N ALA A 67 -2.16 7.72 -7.88
CA ALA A 67 -1.07 7.96 -6.93
C ALA A 67 -1.28 7.21 -5.60
N LEU A 68 -2.50 7.23 -5.06
CA LEU A 68 -2.84 6.47 -3.85
C LEU A 68 -2.84 4.95 -4.09
N ILE A 69 -3.23 4.49 -5.28
CA ILE A 69 -3.16 3.07 -5.64
C ILE A 69 -1.72 2.57 -5.65
N ARG A 70 -0.76 3.37 -6.16
CA ARG A 70 0.66 3.06 -6.04
C ARG A 70 1.09 2.93 -4.58
N ILE A 71 0.69 3.85 -3.71
CA ILE A 71 1.00 3.78 -2.27
C ILE A 71 0.42 2.49 -1.66
N LEU A 72 -0.82 2.14 -2.01
CA LEU A 72 -1.47 0.92 -1.53
C LEU A 72 -0.75 -0.34 -2.02
N PHE A 73 -0.27 -0.35 -3.26
CA PHE A 73 0.51 -1.45 -3.82
C PHE A 73 1.89 -1.59 -3.17
N GLU A 74 2.61 -0.48 -2.94
CA GLU A 74 3.88 -0.52 -2.20
C GLU A 74 3.69 -1.00 -0.76
N LEU A 75 2.58 -0.61 -0.14
CA LEU A 75 2.19 -1.12 1.19
C LEU A 75 1.99 -2.63 1.15
N ARG A 76 1.35 -3.16 0.11
CA ARG A 76 1.17 -4.60 -0.09
C ARG A 76 2.50 -5.34 -0.24
N ILE A 77 3.41 -4.84 -1.09
CA ILE A 77 4.75 -5.44 -1.26
C ILE A 77 5.50 -5.46 0.08
N ASN A 78 5.46 -4.36 0.82
CA ASN A 78 6.09 -4.29 2.13
C ASN A 78 5.50 -5.29 3.11
N PHE A 79 4.17 -5.44 3.11
CA PHE A 79 3.51 -6.43 3.93
C PHE A 79 4.01 -7.85 3.59
N ASP A 80 4.03 -8.24 2.32
CA ASP A 80 4.51 -9.57 1.90
C ASP A 80 6.00 -9.81 2.23
N CYS A 81 6.84 -8.78 2.13
CA CYS A 81 8.23 -8.86 2.58
C CYS A 81 8.33 -9.08 4.10
N LEU A 82 7.54 -8.36 4.89
CA LEU A 82 7.46 -8.55 6.33
C LEU A 82 7.06 -10.00 6.65
N LEU A 83 6.05 -10.54 5.99
CA LEU A 83 5.63 -11.94 6.17
C LEU A 83 6.75 -12.92 5.84
N THR A 84 7.47 -12.67 4.75
CA THR A 84 8.60 -13.50 4.33
C THR A 84 9.73 -13.49 5.36
N MET A 85 10.04 -12.33 5.93
CA MET A 85 11.04 -12.20 7.00
C MET A 85 10.55 -12.85 8.30
N ALA A 86 9.28 -12.63 8.67
CA ALA A 86 8.70 -13.12 9.92
C ALA A 86 8.57 -14.65 9.97
N ARG A 87 8.46 -15.32 8.81
CA ARG A 87 8.53 -16.79 8.71
C ARG A 87 9.88 -17.35 9.15
N ARG A 88 10.95 -16.57 9.05
CA ARG A 88 12.31 -16.98 9.46
C ARG A 88 12.60 -16.56 10.90
N ASP A 89 12.33 -15.30 11.21
CA ASP A 89 12.50 -14.73 12.55
C ASP A 89 11.49 -13.58 12.71
N SER A 90 10.41 -13.88 13.42
CA SER A 90 9.31 -12.94 13.67
C SER A 90 9.75 -11.75 14.50
N GLN A 91 10.46 -11.98 15.60
CA GLN A 91 10.93 -10.93 16.51
C GLN A 91 11.88 -9.96 15.79
N TYR A 92 12.82 -10.49 15.02
CA TYR A 92 13.71 -9.68 14.19
C TYR A 92 12.94 -8.87 13.15
N ALA A 93 12.01 -9.49 12.42
CA ALA A 93 11.25 -8.81 11.38
C ALA A 93 10.44 -7.62 11.94
N PHE A 94 9.73 -7.81 13.06
CA PHE A 94 8.93 -6.75 13.69
C PHE A 94 9.80 -5.64 14.28
N ARG A 95 10.88 -5.99 14.98
CA ARG A 95 11.85 -5.00 15.46
C ARG A 95 12.43 -4.18 14.31
N ARG A 96 12.78 -4.83 13.20
CA ARG A 96 13.37 -4.16 12.04
C ARG A 96 12.37 -3.22 11.34
N VAL A 97 11.08 -3.57 11.32
CA VAL A 97 10.01 -2.64 10.89
C VAL A 97 9.94 -1.43 11.80
N ALA A 98 9.87 -1.63 13.12
CA ALA A 98 9.80 -0.54 14.10
C ALA A 98 11.02 0.40 14.00
N ASP A 99 12.22 -0.17 13.97
CA ASP A 99 13.48 0.56 13.83
C ASP A 99 13.53 1.36 12.53
N SER A 100 13.13 0.75 11.40
CA SER A 100 13.06 1.43 10.12
C SER A 100 12.08 2.60 10.12
N MET A 101 10.92 2.45 10.75
CA MET A 101 9.92 3.52 10.85
C MET A 101 10.44 4.68 11.70
N MET A 102 11.12 4.37 12.79
CA MET A 102 11.71 5.38 13.67
C MET A 102 12.83 6.14 12.98
N VAL A 103 13.74 5.44 12.30
CA VAL A 103 14.81 6.03 11.50
C VAL A 103 14.24 6.97 10.41
N GLU A 104 13.17 6.56 9.72
CA GLU A 104 12.52 7.41 8.73
C GLU A 104 11.92 8.67 9.37
N LYS A 105 11.32 8.55 10.56
CA LYS A 105 10.79 9.70 11.30
C LYS A 105 11.87 10.67 11.74
N ILE A 106 12.99 10.16 12.24
CA ILE A 106 14.16 10.97 12.62
C ILE A 106 14.73 11.68 11.39
N LYS A 107 14.81 11.00 10.24
CA LYS A 107 15.23 11.60 8.97
C LYS A 107 14.30 12.75 8.53
N GLN A 108 12.99 12.55 8.65
CA GLN A 108 11.98 13.59 8.34
C GLN A 108 12.11 14.78 9.27
N ALA A 109 12.22 14.55 10.58
CA ALA A 109 12.44 15.60 11.58
C ALA A 109 13.71 16.40 11.29
N ARG A 110 14.82 15.72 10.98
CA ARG A 110 16.08 16.36 10.59
C ARG A 110 15.94 17.20 9.31
N ALA A 111 15.23 16.68 8.30
CA ALA A 111 15.00 17.38 7.04
C ALA A 111 14.16 18.66 7.22
N SER A 112 13.27 18.68 8.21
CA SER A 112 12.51 19.87 8.60
C SER A 112 13.20 20.74 9.66
N GLN A 113 14.50 20.52 9.92
CA GLN A 113 15.27 21.21 10.97
C GLN A 113 14.59 21.12 12.35
N PHE A 114 13.93 19.99 12.62
CA PHE A 114 13.14 19.75 13.83
C PHE A 114 12.03 20.79 14.06
N GLY A 115 11.53 21.44 12.99
CA GLY A 115 10.44 22.40 13.07
C GLY A 115 9.21 21.83 13.79
N GLY A 116 8.80 22.49 14.89
CA GLY A 116 7.68 22.07 15.73
C GLY A 116 7.98 20.96 16.74
N ILE A 117 9.25 20.54 16.88
CA ILE A 117 9.68 19.52 17.85
C ILE A 117 10.46 20.23 18.98
N PRO A 118 10.08 20.01 20.25
CA PRO A 118 10.82 20.57 21.39
C PRO A 118 12.28 20.05 21.45
N PRO A 119 13.25 20.86 21.93
CA PRO A 119 14.67 20.45 22.01
C PRO A 119 14.92 19.16 22.79
N GLU A 120 14.19 18.91 23.88
CA GLU A 120 14.29 17.69 24.66
C GLU A 120 13.92 16.45 23.83
N ARG A 121 12.92 16.58 22.95
CA ARG A 121 12.52 15.52 22.03
C ARG A 121 13.51 15.33 20.89
N GLN A 122 14.23 16.38 20.50
CA GLN A 122 15.31 16.24 19.51
C GLN A 122 16.43 15.35 20.07
N GLU A 123 16.90 15.60 21.30
CA GLU A 123 17.96 14.80 21.92
C GLU A 123 17.52 13.32 22.06
N GLU A 124 16.29 13.07 22.51
CA GLU A 124 15.71 11.72 22.58
C GLU A 124 15.73 11.01 21.21
N LEU A 125 15.31 11.70 20.15
CA LEU A 125 15.29 11.15 18.79
C LEU A 125 16.70 10.82 18.29
N GLU A 126 17.69 11.69 18.55
CA GLU A 126 19.07 11.45 18.18
C GLU A 126 19.70 10.30 18.97
N ASN A 127 19.40 10.18 20.26
CA ASN A 127 19.85 9.05 21.07
C ASN A 127 19.21 7.73 20.62
N LEU A 128 17.92 7.76 20.28
CA LEU A 128 17.23 6.60 19.74
C LEU A 128 17.82 6.16 18.39
N GLU A 129 18.24 7.08 17.51
CA GLU A 129 18.94 6.70 16.26
C GLU A 129 20.26 5.99 16.56
N LYS A 130 21.03 6.45 17.56
CA LYS A 130 22.29 5.81 17.98
C LYS A 130 22.04 4.41 18.52
N GLU A 131 21.03 4.23 19.36
CA GLU A 131 20.64 2.91 19.88
C GLU A 131 20.22 1.96 18.76
N ILE A 132 19.46 2.45 17.78
CA ILE A 132 19.08 1.65 16.61
C ILE A 132 20.32 1.29 15.81
N ALA A 133 21.21 2.25 15.54
CA ALA A 133 22.43 2.02 14.76
C ALA A 133 23.34 0.95 15.38
N GLN A 134 23.41 0.86 16.70
CA GLN A 134 24.19 -0.17 17.41
C GLN A 134 23.66 -1.60 17.23
N ARG A 135 22.41 -1.78 16.80
CA ARG A 135 21.81 -3.10 16.57
C ARG A 135 22.15 -3.71 15.20
N TYR A 136 22.73 -2.92 14.30
CA TYR A 136 23.00 -3.31 12.91
C TYR A 136 24.47 -3.07 12.57
N SER A 137 25.00 -3.79 11.59
CA SER A 137 26.29 -3.41 11.01
C SER A 137 26.18 -2.04 10.32
N PRO A 138 27.29 -1.28 10.16
CA PRO A 138 27.24 0.02 9.45
C PRO A 138 26.64 -0.08 8.04
N GLU A 139 26.92 -1.16 7.33
CA GLU A 139 26.40 -1.45 5.99
C GLU A 139 24.90 -1.73 6.02
N GLU A 140 24.44 -2.56 6.97
CA GLU A 140 23.03 -2.86 7.15
C GLU A 140 22.23 -1.64 7.57
N PHE A 141 22.78 -0.81 8.46
CA PHE A 141 22.14 0.43 8.89
C PHE A 141 22.03 1.43 7.73
N THR A 142 23.05 1.52 6.88
CA THR A 142 23.00 2.33 5.65
C THR A 142 21.88 1.85 4.73
N LYS A 143 21.75 0.54 4.53
CA LYS A 143 20.64 -0.05 3.75
C LYS A 143 19.29 0.20 4.40
N LEU A 144 19.18 0.08 5.72
CA LEU A 144 17.97 0.36 6.49
C LEU A 144 17.51 1.81 6.28
N ARG A 145 18.43 2.78 6.38
CA ARG A 145 18.16 4.21 6.13
C ARG A 145 17.70 4.51 4.72
N LYS A 146 18.26 3.81 3.73
CA LYS A 146 18.00 4.08 2.30
C LYS A 146 16.75 3.36 1.78
N HIS A 147 16.50 2.15 2.26
CA HIS A 147 15.53 1.23 1.66
C HIS A 147 14.48 0.70 2.64
N GLY A 148 14.51 1.17 3.89
CA GLY A 148 13.61 0.74 4.95
C GLY A 148 13.95 -0.65 5.49
N PHE A 149 12.99 -1.27 6.17
CA PHE A 149 13.19 -2.51 6.93
C PHE A 149 13.70 -3.69 6.08
N THR A 150 13.46 -3.70 4.77
CA THR A 150 13.97 -4.77 3.89
C THR A 150 15.43 -4.59 3.49
N GLY A 151 15.96 -3.37 3.58
CA GLY A 151 17.31 -3.04 3.13
C GLY A 151 17.53 -3.10 1.61
N ILE A 152 16.48 -3.28 0.81
CA ILE A 152 16.55 -3.41 -0.65
C ILE A 152 15.52 -2.53 -1.39
N PRO A 153 15.81 -2.12 -2.64
CA PRO A 153 14.88 -1.34 -3.46
C PRO A 153 13.51 -1.99 -3.64
N ILE A 154 12.49 -1.18 -3.91
CA ILE A 154 11.10 -1.65 -4.09
C ILE A 154 10.94 -2.62 -5.28
N GLU A 155 11.70 -2.44 -6.36
CA GLU A 155 11.74 -3.37 -7.50
C GLU A 155 12.18 -4.77 -7.06
N GLN A 156 13.27 -4.86 -6.29
CA GLN A 156 13.76 -6.14 -5.77
C GLN A 156 12.76 -6.75 -4.76
N ARG A 157 12.08 -5.93 -3.96
CA ARG A 157 10.98 -6.42 -3.09
C ARG A 157 9.83 -6.99 -3.90
N ALA A 158 9.42 -6.32 -4.98
CA ALA A 158 8.38 -6.81 -5.87
C ALA A 158 8.76 -8.17 -6.46
N ALA A 159 10.01 -8.33 -6.91
CA ALA A 159 10.51 -9.61 -7.38
C ALA A 159 10.50 -10.71 -6.32
N MET A 160 10.99 -10.41 -5.12
CA MET A 160 10.97 -11.35 -3.99
C MET A 160 9.57 -11.78 -3.56
N THR A 161 8.55 -10.98 -3.86
CA THR A 161 7.15 -11.22 -3.46
C THR A 161 6.26 -11.68 -4.62
N GLY A 162 6.83 -11.91 -5.81
CA GLY A 162 6.10 -12.39 -6.99
C GLY A 162 5.21 -11.34 -7.65
N HIS A 163 5.51 -10.05 -7.43
CA HIS A 163 4.74 -8.91 -7.94
C HIS A 163 5.46 -8.16 -9.09
N GLU A 164 6.44 -8.74 -9.80
CA GLU A 164 7.20 -8.01 -10.84
C GLU A 164 6.30 -7.43 -11.94
N VAL A 165 5.34 -8.23 -12.41
CA VAL A 165 4.43 -7.83 -13.49
C VAL A 165 3.55 -6.66 -13.03
N ALA A 166 2.95 -6.78 -11.86
CA ALA A 166 2.13 -5.71 -11.27
C ALA A 166 2.98 -4.45 -11.01
N TYR A 167 4.22 -4.61 -10.55
CA TYR A 167 5.16 -3.52 -10.36
C TYR A 167 5.44 -2.78 -11.67
N SER A 168 5.72 -3.50 -12.75
CA SER A 168 5.95 -2.91 -14.07
C SER A 168 4.75 -2.09 -14.55
N ILE A 169 3.53 -2.61 -14.37
CA ILE A 169 2.28 -1.93 -14.76
C ILE A 169 2.06 -0.68 -13.91
N VAL A 170 2.08 -0.82 -12.58
CA VAL A 170 1.83 0.28 -11.63
C VAL A 170 2.84 1.39 -11.79
N TYR A 171 4.13 1.07 -11.93
CA TYR A 171 5.17 2.08 -12.05
C TYR A 171 5.19 2.76 -13.42
N ARG A 172 4.84 2.05 -14.51
CA ARG A 172 4.75 2.70 -15.83
C ARG A 172 3.51 3.58 -15.95
N ASN A 173 2.38 3.12 -15.43
CA ASN A 173 1.10 3.79 -15.63
C ASN A 173 0.83 4.86 -14.56
N PHE A 174 1.23 4.64 -13.31
CA PHE A 174 0.83 5.51 -12.19
C PHE A 174 1.99 6.31 -11.60
N SER A 175 3.26 5.94 -11.84
CA SER A 175 4.40 6.68 -11.27
C SER A 175 4.55 8.07 -11.88
N ARG A 176 4.14 8.27 -13.13
CA ARG A 176 4.12 9.59 -13.76
C ARG A 176 3.19 10.53 -13.01
N ASN A 177 2.03 10.04 -12.57
CA ASN A 177 1.02 10.83 -11.85
C ASN A 177 1.42 11.21 -10.42
N VAL A 178 2.51 10.63 -9.90
CA VAL A 178 3.10 11.01 -8.60
C VAL A 178 4.08 12.17 -8.73
N HIS A 179 4.79 12.28 -9.86
CA HIS A 179 5.93 13.20 -10.01
C HIS A 179 5.75 14.23 -11.14
N SER A 180 4.74 14.06 -11.98
CA SER A 180 4.46 14.90 -13.15
C SER A 180 2.96 14.95 -13.43
N THR A 181 2.52 15.98 -14.14
CA THR A 181 1.17 16.03 -14.71
C THR A 181 1.13 15.14 -15.95
N ASP A 182 0.09 14.30 -16.06
CA ASP A 182 -0.18 13.62 -17.32
C ASP A 182 -0.78 14.63 -18.32
N TYR A 183 0.11 15.30 -19.05
CA TYR A 183 -0.29 16.30 -20.03
C TYR A 183 -1.10 15.68 -21.17
N LEU A 184 -0.88 14.41 -21.51
CA LEU A 184 -1.67 13.76 -22.55
C LEU A 184 -3.11 13.62 -22.10
N GLU A 185 -3.34 13.08 -20.90
CA GLU A 185 -4.71 12.99 -20.35
C GLU A 185 -5.35 14.35 -20.13
N SER A 186 -4.57 15.33 -19.66
CA SER A 186 -5.04 16.70 -19.49
C SER A 186 -5.47 17.31 -20.83
N TYR A 187 -4.67 17.13 -21.89
CA TYR A 187 -4.98 17.65 -23.23
C TYR A 187 -6.14 16.93 -23.90
N ILE A 188 -6.33 15.63 -23.63
CA ILE A 188 -7.51 14.93 -24.13
C ILE A 188 -8.76 15.39 -23.38
N LYS A 189 -8.70 15.58 -22.05
CA LYS A 189 -9.82 16.13 -21.25
C LYS A 189 -10.25 17.53 -21.72
N THR A 190 -9.30 18.37 -22.13
CA THR A 190 -9.60 19.73 -22.63
C THR A 190 -9.95 19.77 -24.12
N GLY A 191 -9.92 18.63 -24.82
CA GLY A 191 -10.16 18.56 -26.26
C GLY A 191 -9.02 19.12 -27.13
N MET A 192 -7.85 19.39 -26.54
CA MET A 192 -6.66 19.82 -27.27
C MET A 192 -6.01 18.70 -28.09
N HIS A 193 -6.31 17.45 -27.76
CA HIS A 193 -5.85 16.27 -28.50
C HIS A 193 -7.01 15.27 -28.67
N THR A 194 -7.15 14.69 -29.85
CA THR A 194 -8.08 13.61 -30.14
C THR A 194 -7.31 12.32 -30.37
N SER A 195 -7.79 11.22 -29.79
CA SER A 195 -7.25 9.88 -30.02
C SER A 195 -8.42 8.91 -30.11
N GLU A 196 -8.46 8.14 -31.20
CA GLU A 196 -9.54 7.18 -31.49
C GLU A 196 -9.63 6.07 -30.43
N ASP A 197 -8.49 5.71 -29.80
CA ASP A 197 -8.38 4.63 -28.81
C ASP A 197 -8.40 5.12 -27.35
N HIS A 198 -8.63 6.42 -27.11
CA HIS A 198 -8.50 7.00 -25.78
C HIS A 198 -9.48 6.39 -24.75
N GLU A 199 -10.71 6.06 -25.16
CA GLU A 199 -11.69 5.45 -24.27
C GLU A 199 -11.27 4.04 -23.84
N ALA A 200 -10.79 3.24 -24.78
CA ALA A 200 -10.28 1.89 -24.51
C ALA A 200 -9.04 1.92 -23.61
N TYR A 201 -8.12 2.87 -23.85
CA TYR A 201 -6.96 3.11 -23.00
C TYR A 201 -7.38 3.47 -21.56
N ARG A 202 -8.29 4.43 -21.38
CA ARG A 202 -8.77 4.85 -20.05
C ARG A 202 -9.41 3.69 -19.30
N GLU A 203 -10.26 2.93 -19.99
CA GLU A 203 -10.91 1.75 -19.44
C GLU A 203 -9.88 0.73 -18.95
N SER A 204 -8.94 0.32 -19.81
CA SER A 204 -7.90 -0.67 -19.46
C SER A 204 -7.07 -0.21 -18.26
N ARG A 205 -6.66 1.06 -18.25
CA ARG A 205 -5.92 1.68 -17.14
C ARG A 205 -6.72 1.65 -15.83
N ASP A 206 -7.99 2.06 -15.86
CA ASP A 206 -8.84 2.10 -14.67
C ASP A 206 -9.19 0.71 -14.15
N VAL A 207 -9.36 -0.27 -15.05
CA VAL A 207 -9.46 -1.70 -14.68
C VAL A 207 -8.20 -2.15 -13.95
N ALA A 208 -7.01 -1.89 -14.50
CA ALA A 208 -5.74 -2.24 -13.87
C ALA A 208 -5.56 -1.54 -12.51
N ALA A 209 -5.95 -0.27 -12.41
CA ALA A 209 -5.88 0.52 -11.20
C ALA A 209 -6.78 -0.07 -10.10
N HIS A 210 -8.06 -0.31 -10.40
CA HIS A 210 -8.98 -0.87 -9.43
C HIS A 210 -8.67 -2.32 -9.06
N TYR A 211 -8.22 -3.13 -10.01
CA TYR A 211 -7.71 -4.46 -9.73
C TYR A 211 -6.56 -4.41 -8.73
N THR A 212 -5.61 -3.48 -8.95
CA THR A 212 -4.45 -3.29 -8.08
C THR A 212 -4.84 -2.89 -6.66
N ALA A 213 -5.76 -1.94 -6.54
CA ALA A 213 -6.30 -1.53 -5.25
C ALA A 213 -6.97 -2.71 -4.52
N HIS A 214 -7.75 -3.50 -5.26
CA HIS A 214 -8.47 -4.64 -4.73
C HIS A 214 -7.53 -5.70 -4.17
N PHE A 215 -6.63 -6.26 -4.98
CA PHE A 215 -5.79 -7.37 -4.53
C PHE A 215 -4.84 -6.94 -3.42
N SER A 216 -4.40 -5.68 -3.44
CA SER A 216 -3.52 -5.12 -2.40
C SER A 216 -4.23 -5.09 -1.04
N ALA A 217 -5.41 -4.47 -0.97
CA ALA A 217 -6.15 -4.34 0.29
C ALA A 217 -6.78 -5.67 0.74
N VAL A 218 -7.49 -6.36 -0.16
CA VAL A 218 -8.18 -7.61 0.17
C VAL A 218 -7.19 -8.69 0.54
N GLY A 219 -6.08 -8.84 -0.16
CA GLY A 219 -5.15 -9.90 0.20
C GLY A 219 -4.40 -9.64 1.52
N MET A 220 -4.31 -8.40 2.01
CA MET A 220 -3.87 -8.13 3.39
C MET A 220 -4.95 -8.54 4.40
N ALA A 221 -6.22 -8.30 4.09
CA ALA A 221 -7.35 -8.73 4.90
C ALA A 221 -7.50 -10.26 4.94
N GLU A 222 -7.31 -10.95 3.81
CA GLU A 222 -7.30 -12.42 3.72
C GLU A 222 -6.22 -13.02 4.61
N PHE A 223 -5.00 -12.49 4.55
CA PHE A 223 -3.93 -12.93 5.42
C PHE A 223 -4.27 -12.71 6.90
N ALA A 224 -4.73 -11.52 7.26
CA ALA A 224 -5.11 -11.22 8.64
C ALA A 224 -6.25 -12.12 9.12
N ASN A 225 -7.26 -12.37 8.28
CA ASN A 225 -8.34 -13.29 8.59
C ASN A 225 -7.82 -14.71 8.84
N HIS A 226 -6.94 -15.22 7.98
CA HIS A 226 -6.38 -16.55 8.10
C HIS A 226 -5.53 -16.70 9.38
N VAL A 227 -4.57 -15.79 9.60
CA VAL A 227 -3.63 -15.88 10.73
C VAL A 227 -4.31 -15.64 12.06
N PHE A 228 -5.23 -14.68 12.11
CA PHE A 228 -5.88 -14.31 13.37
C PHE A 228 -7.28 -14.91 13.50
N SER A 229 -7.74 -15.77 12.60
CA SER A 229 -9.09 -16.36 12.65
C SER A 229 -10.17 -15.28 12.89
N LEU A 230 -10.22 -14.27 12.03
CA LEU A 230 -11.11 -13.12 12.21
C LEU A 230 -12.58 -13.47 11.92
N GLY A 231 -12.87 -14.60 11.29
CA GLY A 231 -14.23 -15.07 10.97
C GLY A 231 -14.87 -14.26 9.85
N LEU A 232 -14.10 -13.95 8.81
CA LEU A 232 -14.51 -13.19 7.62
C LEU A 232 -14.43 -14.04 6.34
N ASP A 233 -14.36 -15.36 6.48
CA ASP A 233 -14.13 -16.29 5.37
C ASP A 233 -15.22 -16.18 4.30
N GLU A 234 -16.50 -16.12 4.71
CA GLU A 234 -17.62 -16.01 3.78
C GLU A 234 -17.61 -14.70 2.98
N GLU A 235 -17.34 -13.57 3.65
CA GLU A 235 -17.29 -12.27 3.00
C GLU A 235 -16.10 -12.14 2.04
N LEU A 236 -14.93 -12.66 2.42
CA LEU A 236 -13.73 -12.67 1.58
C LEU A 236 -13.93 -13.59 0.37
N ASP A 237 -14.52 -14.76 0.55
CA ASP A 237 -14.88 -15.67 -0.55
C ASP A 237 -15.88 -15.03 -1.51
N ALA A 238 -16.86 -14.29 -1.00
CA ALA A 238 -17.82 -13.57 -1.83
C ALA A 238 -17.13 -12.47 -2.67
N LEU A 239 -16.17 -11.74 -2.10
CA LEU A 239 -15.35 -10.77 -2.85
C LEU A 239 -14.54 -11.48 -3.95
N GLY A 240 -13.87 -12.59 -3.62
CA GLY A 240 -13.08 -13.36 -4.58
C GLY A 240 -13.91 -13.94 -5.75
N LYS A 241 -15.12 -14.45 -5.46
CA LYS A 241 -16.05 -14.92 -6.50
C LYS A 241 -16.46 -13.79 -7.45
N ARG A 242 -16.75 -12.60 -6.91
CA ARG A 242 -17.11 -11.42 -7.71
C ARG A 242 -15.93 -10.90 -8.53
N GLN A 243 -14.72 -10.87 -7.95
CA GLN A 243 -13.50 -10.50 -8.66
C GLN A 243 -13.29 -11.38 -9.90
N ARG A 244 -13.39 -12.70 -9.76
CA ARG A 244 -13.29 -13.64 -10.89
C ARG A 244 -14.35 -13.40 -11.95
N LYS A 245 -15.60 -13.14 -11.53
CA LYS A 245 -16.69 -12.81 -12.46
C LYS A 245 -16.40 -11.53 -13.25
N ILE A 246 -15.86 -10.50 -12.62
CA ILE A 246 -15.52 -9.24 -13.32
C ILE A 246 -14.36 -9.45 -14.29
N LYS A 247 -13.32 -10.19 -13.90
CA LYS A 247 -12.21 -10.53 -14.81
C LYS A 247 -12.67 -11.28 -16.06
N ALA A 248 -13.67 -12.15 -15.93
CA ALA A 248 -14.24 -12.87 -17.08
C ALA A 248 -15.08 -11.98 -18.02
N LEU A 249 -15.40 -10.73 -17.64
CA LEU A 249 -16.05 -9.75 -18.52
C LEU A 249 -15.03 -8.92 -19.32
N ASP A 250 -13.77 -8.95 -18.91
CA ASP A 250 -12.65 -8.18 -19.47
C ASP A 250 -11.78 -9.01 -20.44
N ALA A 251 -12.00 -10.34 -20.45
CA ALA A 251 -11.32 -11.31 -21.31
C ALA A 251 -12.18 -11.65 -22.54
#